data_AF-A0A926Y2U7-F1
#
_entry.id   AF-A0A926Y2U7-F1
#
_cell.length_a   1.000
_cell.length_b   1.000
_cell.length_c   1.000
_cell.angle_alpha   90.00
_cell.angle_beta   90.00
_cell.angle_gamma   90.00
#
_symmetry.space_group_name_H-M   'P 1'
#
loop_
_entity.id
_entity.type
_entity.pdbx_description
1 polymer ?
#
loop_
_entity_poly.entity_id
_entity_poly.type
_entity_poly.pdbx_seq_one_letter_code
_entity_poly.pdbx_strand_id
1 'polypeptide(L)' 'MILQDKVALITGGTSGIGRATATLVVSAKQRALGAAEAKVVFSGRRDAEGEKTAKLIRETGAECLYVH' A
#
# COMPACT_ATOMS: atom_id res chain seq x y z
N MET A 1 4.82 -9.71 13.26
CA MET A 1 3.58 -9.60 12.43
C MET A 1 3.83 -10.25 11.06
N ILE A 2 2.82 -10.72 10.33
CA ILE A 2 3.00 -11.54 9.10
C ILE A 2 3.66 -10.79 7.92
N LEU A 3 3.53 -9.46 7.86
CA LEU A 3 4.06 -8.60 6.79
C LEU A 3 5.14 -7.61 7.25
N GLN A 4 5.60 -7.75 8.50
CA GLN A 4 6.70 -6.93 9.03
C GLN A 4 7.97 -7.21 8.23
N ASP A 5 8.71 -6.15 7.87
CA ASP A 5 9.93 -6.21 7.05
C ASP A 5 9.74 -6.82 5.64
N LYS A 6 8.50 -6.77 5.12
CA LYS A 6 8.17 -7.28 3.78
C LYS A 6 7.69 -6.18 2.84
N VAL A 7 7.85 -6.46 1.56
CA VAL A 7 7.22 -5.72 0.47
C VAL A 7 6.08 -6.55 -0.10
N ALA A 8 4.86 -6.03 -0.08
CA ALA A 8 3.72 -6.67 -0.72
C ALA A 8 3.52 -6.15 -2.14
N LEU A 9 3.38 -7.06 -3.12
CA LEU A 9 3.01 -6.73 -4.50
C LEU A 9 1.51 -7.00 -4.71
N ILE A 10 0.80 -6.00 -5.24
CA ILE A 10 -0.66 -6.07 -5.45
C ILE A 10 -1.00 -5.66 -6.87
N THR A 11 -1.47 -6.60 -7.68
CA THR A 11 -2.00 -6.31 -9.02
C THR A 11 -3.43 -5.79 -8.94
N GLY A 12 -3.79 -4.82 -9.78
CA GLY A 12 -5.14 -4.24 -9.76
C GLY A 12 -5.39 -3.35 -8.55
N GLY A 13 -4.35 -2.76 -7.97
CA GLY A 13 -4.40 -1.98 -6.73
C GLY A 13 -5.10 -0.62 -6.84
N THR A 14 -5.55 -0.21 -8.03
CA THR A 14 -6.09 1.15 -8.26
C THR A 14 -7.53 1.33 -7.73
N SER A 15 -8.27 0.25 -7.46
CA SER A 15 -9.69 0.35 -7.07
C SER A 15 -10.20 -0.85 -6.27
N GLY A 16 -11.40 -0.71 -5.69
CA GLY A 16 -12.16 -1.83 -5.11
C GLY A 16 -11.34 -2.60 -4.07
N ILE A 17 -11.38 -3.93 -4.18
CA ILE A 17 -10.65 -4.84 -3.28
C ILE A 17 -9.14 -4.61 -3.38
N GLY A 18 -8.58 -4.44 -4.57
CA GLY A 18 -7.14 -4.23 -4.75
C GLY A 18 -6.63 -3.00 -3.98
N ARG A 19 -7.38 -1.89 -4.04
CA ARG A 19 -7.07 -0.69 -3.24
C ARG A 19 -7.20 -0.96 -1.75
N ALA A 20 -8.30 -1.61 -1.33
CA ALA A 20 -8.51 -1.93 0.08
C ALA A 20 -7.36 -2.79 0.63
N THR A 21 -6.90 -3.79 -0.12
CA THR A 21 -5.74 -4.61 0.21
C THR A 21 -4.47 -3.78 0.31
N ALA A 22 -4.18 -2.91 -0.67
CA ALA A 22 -2.99 -2.07 -0.66
C ALA A 22 -2.93 -1.13 0.56
N THR A 23 -4.07 -0.56 0.93
CA THR A 23 -4.18 0.25 2.14
C THR A 23 -4.14 -0.56 3.43
N LEU A 24 -4.69 -1.78 3.44
CA LEU A 24 -4.76 -2.64 4.62
C LEU A 24 -3.37 -3.17 5.01
N VAL A 25 -2.57 -3.54 4.01
CA VAL A 25 -1.22 -4.08 4.21
C VAL A 25 -0.32 -3.10 4.96
N VAL A 26 -0.47 -1.79 4.70
CA VAL A 26 0.33 -0.72 5.31
C VAL A 26 -0.32 -0.06 6.53
N SER A 27 -1.63 -0.26 6.75
CA SER A 27 -2.36 0.33 7.89
C SER A 27 -2.40 -0.56 9.14
N ALA A 28 -1.93 -1.81 9.05
CA ALA A 28 -1.95 -2.77 10.13
C ALA A 28 -0.96 -2.39 11.26
N LYS A 29 -1.36 -1.50 12.18
CA LYS A 29 -0.82 -1.31 13.55
C LYS A 29 0.71 -1.13 13.73
N GLN A 30 1.51 -1.04 12.66
CA GLN A 30 2.97 -1.03 12.73
C GLN A 30 3.53 0.23 13.40
N ARG A 31 2.78 1.34 13.39
CA ARG A 31 3.23 2.60 13.99
C ARG A 31 3.19 2.68 15.51
N ALA A 32 2.39 1.85 16.19
CA ALA A 32 2.19 2.01 17.63
C ALA A 32 3.32 1.43 18.50
N LEU A 33 4.30 0.72 17.92
CA LEU A 33 5.28 -0.08 18.68
C LEU A 33 6.73 0.03 18.17
N GLY A 34 7.05 0.96 17.28
CA GLY A 34 8.38 1.03 16.66
C GLY A 34 8.72 -0.22 15.83
N ALA A 35 7.69 -0.95 15.37
CA ALA A 35 7.85 -2.13 14.54
C ALA A 35 8.09 -1.71 13.08
N ALA A 36 8.88 -2.50 12.36
CA ALA A 36 9.12 -2.27 10.95
C ALA A 36 7.81 -2.25 10.14
N GLU A 37 7.65 -1.21 9.33
CA GLU A 37 6.49 -1.00 8.48
C GLU A 37 6.51 -1.95 7.28
N ALA A 38 5.34 -2.48 6.90
CA ALA A 38 5.20 -3.16 5.64
C ALA A 38 5.25 -2.12 4.51
N LYS A 39 5.94 -2.46 3.42
CA LYS A 39 5.97 -1.63 2.21
C LYS A 39 5.04 -2.22 1.17
N VAL A 40 4.59 -1.40 0.22
CA VAL A 40 3.69 -1.85 -0.83
C VAL A 40 4.12 -1.39 -2.22
N VAL A 41 4.04 -2.30 -3.17
CA VAL A 41 4.10 -2.04 -4.61
C VAL A 41 2.75 -2.46 -5.18
N PHE A 42 2.13 -1.63 -5.99
CA PHE A 42 0.91 -2.03 -6.68
C PHE A 42 0.84 -1.54 -8.11
N SER A 43 0.06 -2.24 -8.94
CA SER A 43 -0.08 -1.92 -10.34
C SER A 43 -1.52 -1.78 -10.83
N GLY A 44 -1.67 -1.12 -11.97
CA GLY A 44 -2.92 -1.11 -12.74
C GLY A 44 -2.98 0.03 -13.75
N ARG A 45 -3.82 -0.17 -14.77
CA ARG A 45 -3.89 0.64 -16.00
C ARG A 45 -4.54 2.03 -15.88
N ARG A 46 -4.93 2.43 -14.67
CA ARG A 46 -5.75 3.62 -14.42
C ARG A 46 -4.95 4.59 -13.56
N ASP A 47 -4.20 5.47 -14.21
CA ASP A 47 -3.25 6.38 -13.55
C ASP A 47 -3.91 7.29 -12.53
N ALA A 48 -5.06 7.89 -12.86
CA ALA A 48 -5.74 8.81 -11.95
C ALA A 48 -6.13 8.12 -10.63
N GLU A 49 -6.63 6.88 -10.70
CA GLU A 49 -6.98 6.06 -9.55
C GLU A 49 -5.76 5.46 -8.86
N GLY A 50 -4.70 5.15 -9.62
CA GLY A 50 -3.41 4.70 -9.13
C GLY A 50 -2.75 5.76 -8.25
N GLU A 51 -2.61 6.97 -8.76
CA GLU A 51 -2.05 8.10 -8.03
C GLU A 51 -2.90 8.48 -6.81
N LYS A 52 -4.23 8.43 -6.92
CA LYS A 52 -5.12 8.60 -5.74
C LYS A 52 -4.84 7.56 -4.67
N THR A 53 -4.65 6.29 -5.05
CA THR A 53 -4.34 5.21 -4.10
C THR A 53 -2.94 5.38 -3.50
N ALA A 54 -1.95 5.76 -4.31
CA ALA A 54 -0.59 6.00 -3.85
C ALA A 54 -0.54 7.19 -2.88
N LYS A 55 -1.29 8.27 -3.15
CA LYS A 55 -1.43 9.42 -2.26
C LYS A 55 -2.02 9.01 -0.90
N LEU A 56 -3.13 8.25 -0.89
CA LEU A 56 -3.75 7.75 0.34
C LEU A 56 -2.78 6.93 1.18
N ILE A 57 -1.97 6.06 0.55
CA ILE A 57 -0.99 5.24 1.26
C ILE A 57 0.15 6.11 1.83
N ARG A 58 0.70 7.03 1.02
CA ARG A 58 1.79 7.92 1.44
C ARG A 58 1.37 8.90 2.53
N GLU A 59 0.11 9.34 2.54
CA GLU A 59 -0.46 10.19 3.62
C GLU A 59 -0.50 9.47 4.97
N THR A 60 -0.52 8.14 4.98
CA THR A 60 -0.30 7.42 6.24
C THR A 60 1.14 7.61 6.72
N GLY A 61 2.11 7.76 5.82
CA GLY A 61 3.55 7.76 6.08
C GLY A 61 4.25 6.47 5.61
N ALA A 62 3.51 5.55 5.00
CA ALA A 62 4.05 4.27 4.54
C ALA A 62 4.74 4.40 3.17
N GLU A 63 5.78 3.60 2.95
CA GLU A 63 6.50 3.55 1.69
C GLU A 63 5.70 2.81 0.60
N CYS A 64 5.57 3.44 -0.56
CA CYS A 64 4.68 2.98 -1.63
C CYS A 64 5.18 3.33 -3.03
N LEU A 65 5.19 2.32 -3.90
CA LEU A 65 5.44 2.44 -5.35
C LEU A 65 4.19 2.05 -6.15
N TYR A 66 3.77 2.93 -7.07
CA TYR A 66 2.76 2.64 -8.09
C TYR A 66 3.45 2.38 -9.43
N VAL A 67 3.00 1.36 -10.16
CA VAL A 67 3.47 1.00 -11.51
C VAL A 67 2.26 0.88 -12.45
N HIS A 68 2.30 1.56 -13.61
CA HIS A 68 1.24 1.45 -14.62
C HIS A 68 1.23 0.06 -15.27
#